data_AF-A0A9D7S3A3-F1
#
_entry.id   AF-A0A9D7S3A3-F1
#
_cell.length_a   1.000
_cell.length_b   1.000
_cell.length_c   1.000
_cell.angle_alpha   90.00
_cell.angle_beta   90.00
_cell.angle_gamma   90.00
#
_symmetry.space_group_name_H-M   'P 1'
#
loop_
_entity.id
_entity.type
_entity.pdbx_description
1 polymer ?
#
loop_
_entity_poly.entity_id
_entity_poly.type
_entity_poly.pdbx_seq_one_letter_code
_entity_poly.pdbx_strand_id
1 'polypeptide(L)'
;MPGEQLAHDRAFRGLGAPQREVPGEVRAPLRIEGASRRAAAMRTPSNAGWWTGSFLLALLLGGQIAYAERARLLEDARLRPLLDRVCDQFNCRLPMRTAVDAIRLVSREVRPHPSAPKALMISASMVNDAGFTQRFPLVEVTLSNLGERVIAQRRFTPAEYLAETESIERGFPAGATAPLVFEVADPGQEAVAFEFRFLPAE
;
A
#
# COMPACT_ATOMS: atom_id res chain seq x y z
N MET A 1 -69.93 62.59 -51.46
CA MET A 1 -70.38 63.72 -52.29
C MET A 1 -69.23 64.72 -52.40
N PRO A 2 -69.02 65.31 -53.57
CA PRO A 2 -67.70 65.45 -54.20
C PRO A 2 -67.21 66.90 -54.26
N GLY A 3 -66.04 67.10 -54.88
CA GLY A 3 -65.64 68.37 -55.50
C GLY A 3 -64.34 68.91 -54.90
N GLU A 4 -63.20 68.68 -55.56
CA GLU A 4 -62.66 69.53 -56.64
C GLU A 4 -62.12 70.85 -56.09
N GLN A 5 -60.80 70.99 -55.94
CA GLN A 5 -59.79 71.23 -56.98
C GLN A 5 -59.60 72.72 -57.32
N LEU A 6 -58.33 73.11 -57.18
CA LEU A 6 -57.54 73.92 -58.10
C LEU A 6 -57.95 75.37 -58.35
N ALA A 7 -57.12 76.29 -57.86
CA ALA A 7 -56.35 77.27 -58.64
C ALA A 7 -55.81 78.31 -57.64
N HIS A 8 -54.60 78.88 -57.75
CA HIS A 8 -53.75 79.04 -58.90
C HIS A 8 -52.33 79.26 -58.41
N ASP A 9 -51.42 78.61 -59.12
CA ASP A 9 -49.97 78.70 -59.02
C ASP A 9 -49.48 80.06 -59.50
N ARG A 10 -48.62 80.73 -58.72
CA ARG A 10 -47.61 81.66 -59.24
C ARG A 10 -46.33 81.51 -58.44
N ALA A 11 -45.51 80.60 -58.91
CA ALA A 11 -44.07 80.64 -58.72
C ALA A 11 -43.47 81.93 -59.30
N PHE A 12 -42.71 82.68 -58.50
CA PHE A 12 -41.57 83.44 -59.00
C PHE A 12 -40.37 83.21 -58.07
N ARG A 13 -39.48 82.33 -58.54
CA ARG A 13 -38.12 82.13 -58.03
C ARG A 13 -37.26 83.33 -58.42
N GLY A 14 -36.38 83.76 -57.52
CA GLY A 14 -35.25 84.59 -57.91
C GLY A 14 -34.33 84.97 -56.75
N LEU A 15 -33.22 84.21 -56.64
CA LEU A 15 -31.87 84.62 -56.18
C LEU A 15 -31.74 85.12 -54.72
N GLY A 16 -31.21 84.36 -53.75
CA GLY A 16 -29.77 83.99 -53.55
C GLY A 16 -29.08 85.08 -52.70
N ALA A 17 -28.35 84.88 -51.60
CA ALA A 17 -27.70 83.76 -50.89
C ALA A 17 -27.28 84.29 -49.48
N PRO A 18 -26.51 83.58 -48.63
CA PRO A 18 -26.44 82.15 -48.33
C PRO A 18 -26.76 81.85 -46.84
N GLN A 19 -27.24 80.64 -46.57
CA GLN A 19 -27.26 80.10 -45.21
C GLN A 19 -25.83 79.86 -44.72
N ARG A 20 -25.51 80.34 -43.50
CA ARG A 20 -24.35 79.85 -42.74
C ARG A 20 -24.81 78.64 -41.94
N GLU A 21 -24.81 77.48 -42.59
CA GLU A 21 -24.73 76.20 -41.90
C GLU A 21 -23.35 76.13 -41.24
N VAL A 22 -23.33 76.20 -39.90
CA VAL A 22 -22.13 75.85 -39.14
C VAL A 22 -22.01 74.34 -39.22
N PRO A 23 -20.95 73.79 -39.87
CA PRO A 23 -20.80 72.35 -39.96
C PRO A 23 -20.72 71.77 -38.55
N GLY A 24 -21.53 70.73 -38.29
CA GLY A 24 -21.43 69.94 -37.08
C GLY A 24 -20.02 69.38 -36.98
N GLU A 25 -19.21 69.96 -36.11
CA GLU A 25 -17.87 69.49 -35.84
C GLU A 25 -18.00 68.17 -35.08
N VAL A 26 -18.00 67.08 -35.85
CA VAL A 26 -17.82 65.73 -35.34
C VAL A 26 -16.44 65.72 -34.70
N ARG A 27 -16.38 65.95 -33.38
CA ARG A 27 -15.15 65.79 -32.61
C ARG A 27 -14.64 64.38 -32.85
N ALA A 28 -13.59 64.27 -33.66
CA ALA A 28 -12.84 63.05 -33.80
C ALA A 28 -12.47 62.58 -32.38
N PRO A 29 -12.67 61.29 -32.03
CA PRO A 29 -12.22 60.81 -30.74
C PRO A 29 -10.73 61.13 -30.62
N LEU A 30 -10.36 61.81 -29.53
CA LEU A 30 -8.98 62.07 -29.15
C LEU A 30 -8.23 60.74 -29.21
N ARG A 31 -7.44 60.54 -30.26
CA ARG A 31 -6.54 59.41 -30.38
C ARG A 31 -5.40 59.67 -29.40
N ILE A 32 -5.51 59.10 -28.20
CA ILE A 32 -4.44 59.13 -27.21
C ILE A 32 -3.31 58.23 -27.71
N GLU A 33 -2.39 58.79 -28.48
CA GLU A 33 -1.10 58.17 -28.81
C GLU A 33 -0.22 58.18 -27.55
N GLY A 34 -0.28 57.09 -26.80
CA GLY A 34 0.51 56.93 -25.57
C GLY A 34 0.14 55.70 -24.74
N ALA A 35 -1.02 55.10 -24.97
CA ALA A 35 -1.46 53.91 -24.24
C ALA A 35 -0.91 52.60 -24.83
N SER A 36 0.39 52.51 -25.16
CA SER A 36 0.88 51.26 -25.78
C SER A 36 2.36 50.92 -25.58
N ARG A 37 2.97 51.23 -24.43
CA ARG A 37 4.28 50.62 -24.05
C ARG A 37 4.43 50.25 -22.58
N ARG A 38 3.33 49.95 -21.89
CA ARG A 38 3.37 49.28 -20.58
C ARG A 38 2.28 48.23 -20.45
N ALA A 39 2.03 47.45 -21.50
CA ALA A 39 1.61 46.08 -21.27
C ALA A 39 2.87 45.35 -20.81
N ALA A 40 3.25 45.56 -19.54
CA ALA A 40 4.15 44.66 -18.86
C ALA A 40 3.64 43.27 -19.19
N ALA A 41 4.50 42.42 -19.78
CA ALA A 41 4.24 41.01 -19.84
C ALA A 41 4.19 40.54 -18.39
N MET A 42 3.02 40.70 -17.76
CA MET A 42 2.67 40.05 -16.52
C MET A 42 2.67 38.58 -16.90
N ARG A 43 3.84 37.96 -16.74
CA ARG A 43 3.97 36.51 -16.69
C ARG A 43 2.96 36.10 -15.62
N THR A 44 1.84 35.52 -16.04
CA THR A 44 0.92 34.86 -15.12
C THR A 44 1.77 33.94 -14.25
N PRO A 45 1.75 34.08 -12.92
CA PRO A 45 2.54 33.22 -12.06
C PRO A 45 2.15 31.78 -12.39
N SER A 46 3.12 31.04 -12.91
CA SER A 46 2.90 29.65 -13.28
C SER A 46 2.75 28.86 -12.00
N ASN A 47 1.53 28.39 -11.71
CA ASN A 47 1.25 27.49 -10.60
C ASN A 47 1.93 26.12 -10.75
N ALA A 48 2.67 25.89 -11.85
CA ALA A 48 3.38 24.64 -12.10
C ALA A 48 4.34 24.27 -10.96
N GLY A 49 5.03 25.26 -10.36
CA GLY A 49 5.90 25.01 -9.21
C GLY A 49 5.11 24.51 -7.99
N TRP A 50 3.92 25.08 -7.77
CA TRP A 50 3.02 24.67 -6.69
C TRP A 50 2.48 23.25 -6.92
N TRP A 51 1.99 22.95 -8.12
CA TRP A 51 1.54 21.60 -8.50
C TRP A 51 2.66 20.57 -8.40
N THR A 52 3.88 20.92 -8.84
CA THR A 52 5.04 20.03 -8.75
C THR A 52 5.43 19.78 -7.29
N GLY A 53 5.45 20.83 -6.47
CA GLY A 53 5.71 20.72 -5.03
C GLY A 53 4.66 19.89 -4.31
N SER A 54 3.38 20.12 -4.57
CA SER A 54 2.28 19.31 -4.01
C SER A 54 2.35 17.85 -4.44
N PHE A 55 2.67 17.58 -5.71
CA PHE A 55 2.83 16.21 -6.20
C PHE A 55 4.00 15.50 -5.53
N LEU A 56 5.16 16.15 -5.38
CA LEU A 56 6.31 15.60 -4.68
C LEU A 56 6.00 15.35 -3.19
N LEU A 57 5.30 16.28 -2.52
CA LEU A 57 4.87 16.07 -1.14
C LEU A 57 3.87 14.91 -1.03
N ALA A 58 2.94 14.78 -1.97
CA ALA A 58 1.98 13.68 -1.98
C ALA A 58 2.66 12.32 -2.18
N LEU A 59 3.65 12.23 -3.08
CA LEU A 59 4.47 11.03 -3.25
C LEU A 59 5.28 10.72 -1.98
N LEU A 60 5.91 11.72 -1.38
CA LEU A 60 6.68 11.56 -0.15
C LEU A 60 5.77 11.06 1.00
N LEU A 61 4.58 11.65 1.14
CA LEU A 61 3.60 11.24 2.14
C LEU A 61 3.11 9.81 1.87
N GLY A 62 2.83 9.46 0.62
CA GLY A 62 2.48 8.09 0.23
C GLY A 62 3.58 7.09 0.58
N GLY A 63 4.84 7.46 0.33
CA GLY A 63 6.01 6.66 0.73
C GLY A 63 6.14 6.52 2.25
N GLN A 64 5.91 7.59 3.01
CA GLN A 64 5.91 7.56 4.48
C GLN A 64 4.81 6.65 5.02
N ILE A 65 3.59 6.75 4.48
CA ILE A 65 2.46 5.89 4.85
C ILE A 65 2.79 4.43 4.52
N ALA A 66 3.30 4.16 3.32
CA ALA A 66 3.68 2.80 2.94
C ALA A 66 4.78 2.22 3.83
N TYR A 67 5.74 3.04 4.25
CA TYR A 67 6.80 2.63 5.17
C TYR A 67 6.30 2.40 6.60
N ALA A 68 5.40 3.26 7.09
CA ALA A 68 4.76 3.14 8.39
C ALA A 68 3.89 1.87 8.45
N GLU A 69 3.12 1.64 7.40
CA GLU A 69 2.16 0.55 7.27
C GLU A 69 2.75 -0.71 6.61
N ARG A 70 4.08 -0.77 6.49
CA ARG A 70 4.79 -1.84 5.76
C ARG A 70 4.39 -3.24 6.23
N ALA A 71 4.16 -3.43 7.53
CA ALA A 71 3.80 -4.72 8.10
C ALA A 71 2.44 -5.20 7.55
N ARG A 72 1.41 -4.35 7.61
CA ARG A 72 0.09 -4.70 7.09
C ARG A 72 0.08 -4.86 5.56
N LEU A 73 0.85 -4.03 4.84
CA LEU A 73 0.98 -4.13 3.38
C LEU A 73 1.65 -5.45 2.96
N LEU A 74 2.62 -5.95 3.73
CA LEU A 74 3.31 -7.21 3.47
C LEU A 74 2.46 -8.44 3.80
N GLU A 75 1.53 -8.32 4.75
CA GLU A 75 0.58 -9.36 5.13
C GLU A 75 -0.59 -9.48 4.14
N ASP A 76 -1.03 -8.37 3.53
CA ASP A 76 -2.13 -8.37 2.58
C ASP A 76 -1.81 -9.20 1.32
N ALA A 77 -2.54 -10.30 1.17
CA ALA A 77 -2.39 -11.23 0.06
C ALA A 77 -2.65 -10.59 -1.32
N ARG A 78 -3.43 -9.51 -1.39
CA ARG A 78 -3.78 -8.85 -2.66
C ARG A 78 -2.64 -8.00 -3.21
N LEU A 79 -1.82 -7.42 -2.33
CA LEU A 79 -0.73 -6.51 -2.71
C LEU A 79 0.57 -7.26 -3.03
N ARG A 80 0.70 -8.49 -2.53
CA ARG A 80 1.86 -9.36 -2.73
C ARG A 80 2.35 -9.49 -4.18
N PRO A 81 1.50 -9.82 -5.19
CA PRO A 81 1.98 -9.98 -6.56
C PRO A 81 2.49 -8.67 -7.17
N LEU A 82 2.01 -7.52 -6.69
CA LEU A 82 2.54 -6.22 -7.11
C LEU A 82 3.90 -5.96 -6.45
N LEU A 83 4.01 -6.23 -5.15
CA LEU A 83 5.26 -6.09 -4.39
C LEU A 83 6.36 -7.01 -4.90
N ASP A 84 6.04 -8.26 -5.25
CA ASP A 84 7.00 -9.21 -5.82
C ASP A 84 7.54 -8.68 -7.16
N ARG A 85 6.69 -8.18 -8.07
CA ARG A 85 7.13 -7.57 -9.34
C ARG A 85 8.00 -6.34 -9.14
N VAL A 86 7.64 -5.48 -8.19
CA VAL A 86 8.47 -4.31 -7.84
C VAL A 86 9.81 -4.81 -7.31
N CYS A 87 9.83 -5.80 -6.43
CA CYS A 87 11.08 -6.32 -5.91
C CYS A 87 11.95 -7.03 -6.94
N ASP A 88 11.36 -7.75 -7.90
CA ASP A 88 12.11 -8.33 -9.02
C ASP A 88 12.80 -7.26 -9.86
N GLN A 89 12.15 -6.11 -10.08
CA GLN A 89 12.71 -4.99 -10.84
C GLN A 89 13.81 -4.24 -10.08
N PHE A 90 13.67 -4.11 -8.76
CA PHE A 90 14.60 -3.36 -7.89
C PHE A 90 15.60 -4.27 -7.14
N ASN A 91 15.64 -5.57 -7.45
CA ASN A 91 16.45 -6.58 -6.75
C ASN A 91 16.29 -6.56 -5.21
N CYS A 92 15.06 -6.37 -4.71
CA CYS A 92 14.78 -6.53 -3.29
C CYS A 92 14.28 -7.94 -2.93
N ARG A 93 14.54 -8.38 -1.71
CA ARG A 93 13.99 -9.62 -1.15
C ARG A 93 12.84 -9.28 -0.22
N LEU A 94 11.64 -9.76 -0.56
CA LEU A 94 10.47 -9.58 0.28
C LEU A 94 10.50 -10.61 1.42
N PRO A 95 10.30 -10.23 2.70
CA PRO A 95 10.34 -11.19 3.80
C PRO A 95 9.21 -12.20 3.67
N MET A 96 9.48 -13.47 3.97
CA MET A 96 8.47 -14.53 3.98
C MET A 96 7.34 -14.18 4.95
N ARG A 97 6.10 -14.51 4.58
CA ARG A 97 4.96 -14.35 5.49
C ARG A 97 5.02 -15.36 6.61
N THR A 98 4.35 -15.04 7.70
CA THR A 98 4.15 -15.93 8.84
C THR A 98 2.69 -15.82 9.26
N ALA A 99 2.00 -16.95 9.27
CA ALA A 99 0.63 -17.13 9.73
C ALA A 99 0.60 -18.38 10.61
N VAL A 100 1.03 -18.19 11.86
CA VAL A 100 1.19 -19.29 12.83
C VAL A 100 -0.15 -19.97 13.12
N ASP A 101 -1.25 -19.21 13.10
CA ASP A 101 -2.61 -19.73 13.27
C ASP A 101 -3.05 -20.69 12.15
N ALA A 102 -2.36 -20.64 11.00
CA ALA A 102 -2.57 -21.54 9.87
C ALA A 102 -1.63 -22.77 9.91
N ILE A 103 -0.89 -22.96 11.00
CA ILE A 103 -0.04 -24.15 11.21
C ILE A 103 -0.73 -25.05 12.24
N ARG A 104 -0.90 -26.32 11.88
CA ARG A 104 -1.58 -27.30 12.73
C ARG A 104 -0.71 -28.51 13.01
N LEU A 105 -0.78 -28.99 14.25
CA LEU A 105 -0.16 -30.24 14.65
C LEU A 105 -0.99 -31.41 14.09
N VAL A 106 -0.37 -32.25 13.29
CA VAL A 106 -1.01 -33.41 12.63
C VAL A 106 -0.87 -34.66 13.49
N SER A 107 0.34 -34.94 13.96
CA SER A 107 0.61 -36.09 14.82
C SER A 107 1.67 -35.75 15.86
N ARG A 108 1.65 -36.48 16.97
CA ARG A 108 2.67 -36.44 18.01
C ARG A 108 2.83 -37.83 18.61
N GLU A 109 4.07 -38.21 18.86
CA GLU A 109 4.46 -39.46 19.49
C GLU A 109 5.68 -39.20 20.38
N VAL A 110 5.68 -39.77 21.58
CA VAL A 110 6.79 -39.66 22.53
C VAL A 110 7.34 -41.06 22.76
N ARG A 111 8.64 -41.23 22.55
CA ARG A 111 9.35 -42.49 22.73
C ARG A 111 10.61 -42.29 23.59
N PRO A 112 11.05 -43.31 24.35
CA PRO A 112 12.37 -43.27 24.97
C PRO A 112 13.48 -43.12 23.91
N HIS A 113 14.53 -42.35 24.22
CA HIS A 113 15.64 -42.15 23.31
C HIS A 113 16.44 -43.46 23.13
N PRO A 114 16.76 -43.90 21.89
CA PRO A 114 17.35 -45.22 21.65
C PRO A 114 18.78 -45.37 22.20
N SER A 115 19.54 -44.27 22.27
CA SER A 115 20.96 -44.30 22.64
C SER A 115 21.30 -43.53 23.92
N ALA A 116 20.35 -42.82 24.52
CA ALA A 116 20.61 -41.91 25.63
C ALA A 116 19.69 -42.28 26.81
N PRO A 117 20.21 -42.92 27.86
CA PRO A 117 19.41 -43.23 29.04
C PRO A 117 18.98 -41.92 29.72
N LYS A 118 17.69 -41.82 30.08
CA LYS A 118 17.04 -40.59 30.62
C LYS A 118 16.85 -39.45 29.62
N ALA A 119 16.67 -39.77 28.33
CA ALA A 119 16.19 -38.81 27.35
C ALA A 119 14.93 -39.35 26.65
N LEU A 120 14.08 -38.43 26.21
CA LEU A 120 12.89 -38.70 25.41
C LEU A 120 13.11 -38.13 24.01
N MET A 121 12.72 -38.94 23.02
CA MET A 121 12.62 -38.55 21.63
C MET A 121 11.16 -38.27 21.32
N ILE A 122 10.85 -37.02 20.98
CA ILE A 122 9.50 -36.60 20.64
C ILE A 122 9.44 -36.40 19.12
N SER A 123 8.63 -37.20 18.44
CA SER A 123 8.38 -37.09 17.01
C SER A 123 7.01 -36.49 16.78
N ALA A 124 6.94 -35.42 16.00
CA ALA A 124 5.70 -34.76 15.64
C ALA A 124 5.67 -34.44 14.15
N SER A 125 4.50 -34.09 13.65
CA SER A 125 4.37 -33.52 12.32
C SER A 125 3.44 -32.32 12.34
N MET A 126 3.80 -31.27 11.62
CA MET A 126 2.96 -30.09 11.41
C MET A 126 2.58 -29.98 9.95
N VAL A 127 1.42 -29.38 9.68
CA VAL A 127 0.96 -29.04 8.33
C VAL A 127 0.78 -27.53 8.21
N ASN A 128 1.15 -26.99 7.05
CA ASN A 128 0.84 -25.62 6.67
C ASN A 128 -0.53 -25.59 5.99
N ASP A 129 -1.59 -25.21 6.71
CA ASP A 129 -2.93 -25.05 6.14
C ASP A 129 -3.09 -23.69 5.42
N ALA A 130 -2.07 -22.82 5.40
CA ALA A 130 -2.10 -21.57 4.65
C ALA A 130 -2.01 -21.81 3.13
N GLY A 131 -2.67 -20.95 2.35
CA GLY A 131 -2.59 -20.95 0.88
C GLY A 131 -1.27 -20.39 0.31
N PHE A 132 -0.20 -20.31 1.11
CA PHE A 132 1.09 -19.77 0.70
C PHE A 132 2.26 -20.39 1.47
N THR A 133 3.45 -20.33 0.86
CA THR A 133 4.71 -20.68 1.54
C THR A 133 5.03 -19.66 2.63
N GLN A 134 5.28 -20.14 3.84
CA GLN A 134 5.56 -19.30 5.01
C GLN A 134 6.84 -19.72 5.75
N ARG A 135 7.32 -18.88 6.65
CA ARG A 135 8.46 -19.23 7.49
C ARG A 135 8.09 -20.33 8.49
N PHE A 136 9.04 -21.20 8.79
CA PHE A 136 8.93 -22.17 9.88
C PHE A 136 8.81 -21.47 11.24
N PRO A 137 7.87 -21.88 12.12
CA PRO A 137 7.64 -21.23 13.40
C PRO A 137 8.68 -21.64 14.45
N LEU A 138 8.77 -20.92 15.56
CA LEU A 138 9.34 -21.48 16.78
C LEU A 138 8.35 -22.50 17.35
N VAL A 139 8.86 -23.60 17.90
CA VAL A 139 8.03 -24.60 18.57
C VAL A 139 8.32 -24.57 20.06
N GLU A 140 7.32 -24.21 20.86
CA GLU A 140 7.38 -24.28 22.31
C GLU A 140 6.78 -25.61 22.76
N VAL A 141 7.58 -26.41 23.47
CA VAL A 141 7.16 -27.68 24.06
C VAL A 141 7.11 -27.49 25.57
N THR A 142 5.92 -27.70 26.13
CA THR A 142 5.65 -27.60 27.57
C THR A 142 5.37 -28.99 28.12
N LEU A 143 6.08 -29.34 29.20
CA LEU A 143 5.89 -30.58 29.95
C LEU A 143 5.15 -30.24 31.24
N SER A 144 4.04 -30.92 31.49
CA SER A 144 3.24 -30.75 32.70
C SER A 144 2.96 -32.08 33.41
N ASN A 145 2.72 -31.99 34.71
CA ASN A 145 2.27 -33.11 35.52
C ASN A 145 0.74 -33.31 35.43
N LEU A 146 0.22 -34.31 36.12
CA LEU A 146 -1.22 -34.60 36.22
C LEU A 146 -2.06 -33.46 36.82
N GLY A 147 -1.43 -32.56 37.60
CA GLY A 147 -2.08 -31.40 38.19
C GLY A 147 -1.91 -30.12 37.36
N GLU A 148 -1.59 -30.24 36.07
CA GLU A 148 -1.38 -29.13 35.12
C GLU A 148 -0.23 -28.17 35.48
N ARG A 149 0.61 -28.53 36.45
CA ARG A 149 1.78 -27.74 36.80
C ARG A 149 2.87 -27.96 35.75
N VAL A 150 3.35 -26.88 35.16
CA VAL A 150 4.50 -26.89 34.26
C VAL A 150 5.75 -27.31 35.02
N ILE A 151 6.40 -28.38 34.53
CA ILE A 151 7.67 -28.91 35.06
C ILE A 151 8.83 -28.32 34.26
N ALA A 152 8.69 -28.32 32.94
CA ALA A 152 9.70 -27.82 32.03
C ALA A 152 9.05 -27.20 30.81
N GLN A 153 9.71 -26.21 30.23
CA GLN A 153 9.30 -25.58 28.99
C GLN A 153 10.55 -25.24 28.20
N ARG A 154 10.55 -25.55 26.91
CA ARG A 154 11.65 -25.18 26.01
C ARG A 154 11.11 -24.74 24.66
N ARG A 155 11.73 -23.71 24.10
CA ARG A 155 11.50 -23.24 22.74
C ARG A 155 12.58 -23.80 21.83
N PHE A 156 12.17 -24.28 20.68
CA PHE A 156 13.03 -24.83 19.64
C PHE A 156 12.94 -23.97 18.39
N THR A 157 14.10 -23.64 17.85
CA THR A 157 14.26 -22.96 16.57
C THR A 157 14.07 -23.94 15.41
N PRO A 158 13.73 -23.47 14.19
CA PRO A 158 13.64 -24.32 13.01
C PRO A 158 14.89 -25.17 12.77
N ALA A 159 16.08 -24.65 13.11
CA ALA A 159 17.34 -25.37 12.98
C ALA A 159 17.50 -26.53 13.99
N GLU A 160 16.77 -26.52 15.10
CA GLU A 160 16.85 -27.57 16.13
C GLU A 160 15.89 -28.73 15.88
N TYR A 161 14.78 -28.50 15.18
CA TYR A 161 13.74 -29.53 15.01
C TYR A 161 13.59 -30.07 13.59
N LEU A 162 14.13 -29.37 12.58
CA LEU A 162 14.15 -29.83 11.19
C LEU A 162 15.42 -30.65 10.94
N ALA A 163 15.26 -31.81 10.30
CA ALA A 163 16.40 -32.62 9.87
C ALA A 163 17.19 -31.96 8.73
N GLU A 164 16.50 -31.22 7.86
CA GLU A 164 17.09 -30.55 6.69
C GLU A 164 17.08 -29.03 6.88
N THR A 165 18.22 -28.45 7.26
CA THR A 165 18.37 -27.00 7.45
C THR A 165 18.10 -26.20 6.17
N GLU A 166 18.33 -26.78 4.98
CA GLU A 166 18.00 -26.16 3.69
C GLU A 166 16.49 -25.90 3.50
N SER A 167 15.64 -26.63 4.22
CA SER A 167 14.19 -26.39 4.21
C SER A 167 13.84 -25.05 4.86
N ILE A 168 14.66 -24.55 5.79
CA ILE A 168 14.46 -23.23 6.41
C ILE A 168 14.50 -22.12 5.35
N GLU A 169 15.48 -22.18 4.44
CA GLU A 169 15.64 -21.19 3.36
C GLU A 169 14.58 -21.33 2.27
N ARG A 170 14.11 -22.55 1.98
CA ARG A 170 13.00 -22.78 1.03
C ARG A 170 11.64 -22.36 1.61
N GLY A 171 11.53 -22.30 2.94
CA GLY A 171 10.28 -22.05 3.65
C GLY A 171 9.37 -23.29 3.69
N PHE A 172 8.24 -23.14 4.38
CA PHE A 172 7.25 -24.17 4.59
C PHE A 172 6.12 -24.05 3.56
N PRO A 173 6.04 -24.92 2.52
CA PRO A 173 5.10 -24.73 1.41
C PRO A 173 3.63 -24.90 1.81
N ALA A 174 2.72 -24.29 1.04
CA ALA A 174 1.27 -24.42 1.23
C ALA A 174 0.82 -25.89 1.17
N GLY A 175 0.05 -26.35 2.15
CA GLY A 175 -0.44 -27.73 2.24
C GLY A 175 0.62 -28.79 2.54
N ALA A 176 1.90 -28.41 2.70
CA ALA A 176 2.96 -29.36 2.99
C ALA A 176 2.92 -29.81 4.45
N THR A 177 3.38 -31.03 4.70
CA THR A 177 3.60 -31.57 6.05
C THR A 177 5.10 -31.66 6.32
N ALA A 178 5.55 -31.15 7.48
CA ALA A 178 6.94 -31.19 7.91
C ALA A 178 7.08 -32.06 9.17
N PRO A 179 7.98 -33.06 9.17
CA PRO A 179 8.32 -33.82 10.37
C PRO A 179 9.18 -32.99 11.32
N LEU A 180 8.95 -33.16 12.61
CA LEU A 180 9.61 -32.46 13.71
C LEU A 180 10.16 -33.50 14.68
N VAL A 181 11.41 -33.33 15.10
CA VAL A 181 12.04 -34.22 16.07
C VAL A 181 12.66 -33.38 17.17
N PHE A 182 12.34 -33.71 18.42
CA PHE A 182 12.87 -33.03 19.59
C PHE A 182 13.50 -34.03 20.53
N GLU A 183 14.71 -33.73 20.99
CA GLU A 183 15.38 -34.47 22.06
C GLU A 183 15.30 -33.66 23.36
N VAL A 184 14.70 -34.26 24.38
CA VAL A 184 14.54 -33.63 25.70
C VAL A 184 14.99 -34.58 26.81
N ALA A 185 15.41 -34.01 27.94
CA ALA A 185 15.70 -34.81 29.13
C ALA A 185 14.40 -35.44 29.67
N ASP A 186 14.47 -36.70 30.11
CA ASP A 186 13.37 -37.42 30.73
C ASP A 186 13.19 -36.97 32.19
N PRO A 187 12.07 -36.32 32.56
CA PRO A 187 11.80 -35.92 33.94
C PRO A 187 11.35 -37.10 34.82
N GLY A 188 11.31 -38.33 34.30
CA GLY A 188 10.86 -39.51 35.03
C GLY A 188 9.33 -39.53 35.15
N GLN A 189 8.81 -39.94 36.32
CA GLN A 189 7.37 -40.10 36.52
C GLN A 189 6.62 -38.78 36.77
N GLU A 190 7.31 -37.65 36.79
CA GLU A 190 6.70 -36.36 37.14
C GLU A 190 5.92 -35.75 35.97
N ALA A 191 6.37 -35.92 34.72
CA ALA A 191 5.68 -35.39 33.55
C ALA A 191 4.80 -36.44 32.88
N VAL A 192 3.53 -36.07 32.67
CA VAL A 192 2.52 -36.97 32.09
C VAL A 192 1.85 -36.35 30.86
N ALA A 193 1.96 -35.02 30.68
CA ALA A 193 1.36 -34.31 29.56
C ALA A 193 2.39 -33.44 28.81
N PHE A 194 2.23 -33.42 27.48
CA PHE A 194 3.03 -32.61 26.55
C PHE A 194 2.09 -31.67 25.80
N GLU A 195 2.42 -30.37 25.75
CA GLU A 195 1.72 -29.37 24.95
C GLU A 195 2.68 -28.75 23.93
N PHE A 196 2.19 -28.50 22.72
CA PHE A 196 2.94 -27.87 21.65
C PHE A 196 2.27 -26.56 21.29
N ARG A 197 3.05 -25.49 21.23
CA ARG A 197 2.60 -24.18 20.79
C ARG A 197 3.53 -23.67 19.70
N PHE A 198 2.94 -23.18 18.62
CA PHE A 198 3.68 -22.54 17.56
C PHE A 198 3.75 -21.04 17.83
N LEU A 199 4.92 -20.45 17.63
CA LEU A 199 5.16 -19.03 17.83
C LEU A 199 5.82 -18.44 16.57
N PRO A 200 5.64 -17.14 16.29
CA PRO A 200 6.34 -16.49 15.18
C PRO A 200 7.86 -16.59 15.38
N ALA A 201 8.60 -16.90 14.32
CA ALA A 201 10.06 -16.83 14.35
C ALA A 201 10.51 -15.37 14.26
N GLU A 202 11.30 -14.94 15.25
CA GLU A 202 11.90 -13.60 15.35
C GLU A 202 12.97 -13.35 14.27
#